data_AF-A0A9D5BGJ5-F1
#
_entry.id   AF-A0A9D5BGJ5-F1
#
_cell.length_a   1.000
_cell.length_b   1.000
_cell.length_c   1.000
_cell.angle_alpha   90.00
_cell.angle_beta   90.00
_cell.angle_gamma   90.00
#
_symmetry.space_group_name_H-M   'P 1'
#
loop_
_entity.id
_entity.type
_entity.pdbx_description
1 polymer ?
#
loop_
_entity_poly.entity_id
_entity_poly.type
_entity_poly.pdbx_seq_one_letter_code
_entity_poly.pdbx_strand_id
1 'polypeptide(L)'
;MEGFEEEITEPVSPTGQYLNSSCLCIYILGVLEFEISIDDCQTHSLLQDVFLPINTRFSSIMIKDQFNGEKKWKKVEVNLEDHINVPEFSSEKSCNSFYDESLDEYMSKISMEHLPQDRPLWEIHIIKYPTKNAAATVVFKLHHALGDGYSLMGALLSCLERADNPSLPFTLPSSQRPKSVFNTKAIIKRFPSTFSSTLRSMMDFGWSIVKSSMIEDDLTPIRSRADDVKLRKITISSVSFTMEHIKEVKSRLDVK
;
A
#
# COMPACT_ATOMS: atom_id res chain seq x y z
N MET A 1 -36.03 24.35 12.21
CA MET A 1 -35.92 22.89 12.10
C MET A 1 -34.79 22.64 11.12
N GLU A 2 -33.57 22.74 11.62
CA GLU A 2 -32.36 22.47 10.85
C GLU A 2 -32.24 20.95 10.78
N GLY A 3 -32.37 20.40 9.57
CA GLY A 3 -32.13 18.99 9.34
C GLY A 3 -30.66 18.74 9.60
N PHE A 4 -30.35 17.98 10.65
CA PHE A 4 -29.06 17.32 10.78
C PHE A 4 -28.94 16.40 9.56
N GLU A 5 -28.23 16.84 8.53
CA GLU A 5 -27.67 15.92 7.55
C GLU A 5 -26.74 15.00 8.33
N GLU A 6 -27.18 13.77 8.61
CA GLU A 6 -26.30 12.72 9.08
C GLU A 6 -25.21 12.56 8.01
N GLU A 7 -24.02 13.09 8.32
CA GLU A 7 -22.83 12.92 7.51
C GLU A 7 -22.65 11.40 7.30
N ILE A 8 -22.87 10.92 6.08
CA ILE A 8 -22.87 9.49 5.77
C ILE A 8 -21.46 8.95 6.00
N THR A 9 -21.21 8.39 7.18
CA THR A 9 -19.93 7.77 7.52
C THR A 9 -19.92 6.31 7.08
N GLU A 10 -18.95 5.93 6.26
CA GLU A 10 -18.78 4.53 5.84
C GLU A 10 -18.06 3.72 6.92
N PRO A 11 -18.48 2.46 7.19
CA PRO A 11 -17.75 1.60 8.11
C PRO A 11 -16.38 1.21 7.54
N VAL A 12 -15.37 1.09 8.41
CA VAL A 12 -14.07 0.53 8.03
C VAL A 12 -14.22 -0.97 7.78
N SER A 13 -13.60 -1.47 6.70
CA SER A 13 -13.64 -2.90 6.38
C SER A 13 -13.03 -3.75 7.50
N PRO A 14 -13.45 -5.02 7.67
CA PRO A 14 -12.87 -5.91 8.69
C PRO A 14 -11.34 -5.98 8.64
N THR A 15 -10.77 -6.08 7.44
CA THR A 15 -9.32 -6.06 7.22
C THR A 15 -8.70 -4.73 7.65
N GLY A 16 -9.31 -3.60 7.29
CA GLY A 16 -8.81 -2.28 7.70
C GLY A 16 -8.87 -2.06 9.21
N GLN A 17 -9.87 -2.62 9.89
CA GLN A 17 -9.97 -2.57 11.35
C GLN A 17 -8.88 -3.38 12.05
N TYR A 18 -8.59 -4.58 11.52
CA TYR A 18 -7.57 -5.49 12.05
C TYR A 18 -6.14 -4.95 11.83
N LEU A 19 -5.88 -4.44 10.62
CA LEU A 19 -4.58 -3.87 10.23
C LEU A 19 -4.28 -2.50 10.82
N ASN A 20 -5.25 -1.87 11.50
CA ASN A 20 -5.05 -0.65 12.28
C ASN A 20 -5.29 -0.93 13.76
N SER A 21 -4.56 -1.85 14.37
CA SER A 21 -4.68 -2.21 15.78
C SER A 21 -3.38 -1.95 16.54
N SER A 22 -3.45 -1.93 17.87
CA SER A 22 -2.26 -1.81 18.72
C SER A 22 -1.27 -2.98 18.55
N CYS A 23 -1.75 -4.13 18.06
CA CYS A 23 -0.94 -5.33 17.86
C CYS A 23 -0.39 -5.43 16.43
N LEU A 24 -1.11 -4.88 15.45
CA LEU A 24 -0.78 -4.99 14.04
C LEU A 24 -1.13 -3.69 13.32
N CYS A 25 -0.09 -3.00 12.85
CA CYS A 25 -0.19 -1.79 12.04
C CYS A 25 0.71 -1.97 10.81
N ILE A 26 0.11 -2.00 9.62
CA ILE A 26 0.82 -2.31 8.37
C ILE A 26 0.80 -1.10 7.45
N TYR A 27 1.98 -0.75 6.94
CA TYR A 27 2.18 0.28 5.95
C TYR A 27 2.64 -0.32 4.62
N ILE A 28 2.22 0.31 3.53
CA ILE A 28 2.72 0.07 2.18
C ILE A 28 3.60 1.26 1.82
N LEU A 29 4.87 0.99 1.51
CA LEU A 29 5.81 1.97 1.00
C LEU A 29 5.87 1.85 -0.53
N GLY A 30 5.41 2.88 -1.23
CA GLY A 30 5.57 3.02 -2.67
C GLY A 30 6.75 3.95 -2.96
N VAL A 31 7.75 3.51 -3.71
CA VAL A 31 8.96 4.29 -4.02
C VAL A 31 9.00 4.60 -5.51
N LEU A 32 9.11 5.88 -5.86
CA LEU A 32 9.34 6.35 -7.22
C LEU A 32 10.70 7.03 -7.29
N GLU A 33 11.56 6.53 -8.16
CA GLU A 33 12.90 7.08 -8.43
C GLU A 33 12.90 7.82 -9.76
N PHE A 34 13.47 9.02 -9.76
CA PHE A 34 13.49 9.92 -10.91
C PHE A 34 14.92 10.14 -11.40
N GLU A 35 15.12 10.10 -12.71
CA GLU A 35 16.42 10.42 -13.34
C GLU A 35 16.75 11.92 -13.29
N ILE A 36 15.74 12.76 -13.03
CA ILE A 36 15.85 14.22 -12.93
C ILE A 36 15.47 14.70 -11.53
N SER A 37 15.98 15.87 -11.14
CA SER A 37 15.55 16.53 -9.91
C SER A 37 14.06 16.88 -9.96
N ILE A 38 13.39 16.77 -8.82
CA ILE A 38 11.97 17.11 -8.69
C ILE A 38 11.82 18.60 -8.37
N ASP A 39 10.99 19.27 -9.16
CA ASP A 39 10.42 20.58 -8.82
C ASP A 39 9.11 20.37 -8.04
N ASP A 40 9.07 20.84 -6.81
CA ASP A 40 7.95 20.69 -5.88
C ASP A 40 6.82 21.70 -6.08
N CYS A 41 6.98 22.67 -7.00
CA CYS A 41 5.95 23.69 -7.26
C CYS A 41 4.58 23.10 -7.63
N GLN A 42 4.54 21.93 -8.26
CA GLN A 42 3.30 21.29 -8.72
C GLN A 42 2.75 20.23 -7.74
N THR A 43 3.49 19.90 -6.69
CA THR A 43 3.11 18.83 -5.76
C THR A 43 1.75 19.11 -5.12
N HIS A 44 1.52 20.33 -4.66
CA HIS A 44 0.27 20.69 -3.98
C HIS A 44 -0.94 20.55 -4.91
N SER A 45 -0.88 21.07 -6.14
CA SER A 45 -1.98 20.97 -7.10
C SER A 45 -2.24 19.52 -7.53
N LEU A 46 -1.19 18.73 -7.76
CA LEU A 46 -1.35 17.31 -8.09
C LEU A 46 -2.04 16.55 -6.96
N LEU A 47 -1.71 16.86 -5.71
CA LEU A 47 -2.35 16.19 -4.59
C LEU A 47 -3.80 16.62 -4.44
N GLN A 48 -4.07 17.92 -4.50
CA GLN A 48 -5.39 18.48 -4.30
C GLN A 48 -6.37 18.12 -5.41
N ASP A 49 -5.94 18.26 -6.67
CA ASP A 49 -6.82 18.18 -7.83
C ASP A 49 -6.84 16.78 -8.47
N VAL A 50 -5.82 15.96 -8.22
CA VAL A 50 -5.68 14.62 -8.84
C VAL A 50 -5.69 13.49 -7.82
N PHE A 51 -4.83 13.52 -6.80
CA PHE A 51 -4.69 12.40 -5.86
C PHE A 51 -5.89 12.25 -4.90
N LEU A 52 -6.25 13.32 -4.18
CA LEU A 52 -7.35 13.30 -3.21
C LEU A 52 -8.70 12.88 -3.85
N PRO A 53 -9.05 13.33 -5.07
CA PRO A 53 -10.29 12.93 -5.73
C PRO A 53 -10.38 11.45 -6.14
N ILE A 54 -9.27 10.70 -6.19
CA ILE A 54 -9.29 9.27 -6.58
C ILE A 54 -10.19 8.45 -5.66
N ASN A 55 -10.12 8.73 -4.36
CA ASN A 55 -10.90 8.01 -3.37
C ASN A 55 -11.16 8.86 -2.12
N THR A 56 -12.39 8.81 -1.63
CA THR A 56 -12.82 9.53 -0.41
C THR A 56 -11.98 9.19 0.81
N ARG A 57 -11.39 7.99 0.88
CA ARG A 57 -10.51 7.58 1.99
C ARG A 57 -9.21 8.38 2.07
N PHE A 58 -8.71 8.93 0.96
CA PHE A 58 -7.54 9.81 1.01
C PHE A 58 -7.86 11.16 1.66
N SER A 59 -9.15 11.52 1.75
CA SER A 59 -9.65 12.68 2.48
C SER A 59 -10.43 12.30 3.74
N SER A 60 -10.18 11.12 4.32
CA SER A 60 -10.92 10.64 5.50
C SER A 60 -10.00 10.17 6.62
N ILE A 61 -10.46 10.39 7.85
CA ILE A 61 -9.84 9.86 9.07
C ILE A 61 -10.64 8.68 9.62
N MET A 62 -9.96 7.82 10.37
CA MET A 62 -10.60 6.70 11.04
C MET A 62 -11.05 7.10 12.44
N ILE A 63 -12.35 7.25 12.63
CA ILE A 63 -12.95 7.54 13.94
C ILE A 63 -13.48 6.27 14.57
N LYS A 64 -13.43 6.21 15.91
CA LYS A 64 -14.05 5.13 16.68
C LYS A 64 -15.32 5.66 17.34
N ASP A 65 -16.43 5.02 17.03
CA ASP A 65 -17.73 5.31 17.65
C ASP A 65 -17.67 4.94 19.14
N GLN A 66 -18.10 5.88 19.99
CA GLN A 66 -17.99 5.74 21.45
C GLN A 66 -19.01 4.75 22.01
N PHE A 67 -20.13 4.53 21.32
CA PHE A 67 -21.24 3.71 21.83
C PHE A 67 -21.08 2.23 21.48
N ASN A 68 -20.69 1.92 20.24
CA ASN A 68 -20.57 0.55 19.76
C ASN A 68 -19.11 0.10 19.49
N GLY A 69 -18.14 1.02 19.56
CA GLY A 69 -16.73 0.74 19.33
C GLY A 69 -16.36 0.51 17.86
N GLU A 70 -17.30 0.65 16.93
CA GLU A 70 -17.07 0.47 15.50
C GLU A 70 -16.17 1.58 14.94
N LYS A 71 -15.29 1.21 14.03
CA LYS A 71 -14.45 2.16 13.32
C LYS A 71 -15.15 2.59 12.02
N LYS A 72 -15.23 3.88 11.78
CA LYS A 72 -15.86 4.50 10.60
C LYS A 72 -14.90 5.49 9.95
N TRP A 73 -15.02 5.65 8.64
CA TRP A 73 -14.35 6.71 7.89
C TRP A 73 -15.17 7.99 7.98
N LYS A 74 -14.53 9.07 8.41
CA LYS A 74 -15.11 10.41 8.42
C LYS A 74 -14.30 11.29 7.48
N LYS A 75 -14.99 11.89 6.51
CA LYS A 75 -14.36 12.84 5.58
C LYS A 75 -13.91 14.09 6.33
N VAL A 76 -12.76 14.63 5.98
CA VAL A 76 -12.19 15.85 6.55
C VAL A 76 -11.60 16.72 5.45
N GLU A 77 -11.40 18.00 5.76
CA GLU A 77 -10.54 18.85 4.96
C GLU A 77 -9.08 18.46 5.22
N VAL A 78 -8.31 18.29 4.14
CA VAL A 78 -6.92 17.82 4.22
C VAL A 78 -5.99 19.02 4.14
N ASN A 79 -5.18 19.21 5.17
CA ASN A 79 -4.06 20.15 5.12
C ASN A 79 -2.83 19.46 4.50
N LEU A 80 -2.54 19.71 3.23
CA LEU A 80 -1.50 18.98 2.49
C LEU A 80 -0.08 19.15 3.07
N GLU A 81 0.23 20.30 3.66
CA GLU A 81 1.53 20.55 4.29
C GLU A 81 1.84 19.58 5.44
N ASP A 82 0.80 19.09 6.12
CA ASP A 82 0.95 18.12 7.20
C ASP A 82 1.32 16.71 6.68
N HIS A 83 1.09 16.44 5.39
CA HIS A 83 1.33 15.14 4.76
C HIS A 83 2.60 15.10 3.91
N ILE A 84 3.16 16.25 3.53
CA ILE A 84 4.35 16.35 2.69
C ILE A 84 5.57 16.56 3.57
N ASN A 85 6.54 15.66 3.46
CA ASN A 85 7.79 15.71 4.20
C ASN A 85 8.97 15.86 3.23
N VAL A 86 9.78 16.90 3.40
CA VAL A 86 11.02 17.09 2.62
C VAL A 86 12.19 16.99 3.58
N PRO A 87 12.82 15.80 3.75
CA PRO A 87 13.94 15.66 4.66
C PRO A 87 15.18 16.39 4.14
N GLU A 88 15.93 16.98 5.05
CA GLU A 88 17.23 17.58 4.77
C GLU A 88 18.35 16.63 5.18
N PHE A 89 19.25 16.32 4.25
CA PHE A 89 20.46 15.53 4.48
C PHE A 89 21.68 16.45 4.52
N SER A 90 22.70 16.07 5.31
CA SER A 90 23.91 16.87 5.41
C SER A 90 24.66 16.91 4.07
N SER A 91 25.11 18.10 3.68
CA SER A 91 25.84 18.33 2.43
C SER A 91 27.36 18.26 2.60
N GLU A 92 27.85 18.00 3.81
CA GLU A 92 29.29 17.99 4.14
C GLU A 92 30.08 16.89 3.41
N LYS A 93 29.39 15.86 2.92
CA LYS A 93 29.97 14.74 2.16
C LYS A 93 29.16 14.53 0.88
N SER A 94 29.34 15.40 -0.12
CA SER A 94 28.63 15.33 -1.41
C SER A 94 29.09 14.14 -2.28
N CYS A 95 28.81 12.91 -1.86
CA CYS A 95 29.04 11.70 -2.63
C CYS A 95 27.75 10.87 -2.66
N ASN A 96 27.39 10.31 -3.81
CA ASN A 96 26.15 9.54 -3.97
C ASN A 96 26.08 8.35 -3.00
N SER A 97 27.21 7.73 -2.65
CA SER A 97 27.23 6.63 -1.67
C SER A 97 26.76 7.06 -0.28
N PHE A 98 27.06 8.30 0.12
CA PHE A 98 26.59 8.85 1.39
C PHE A 98 25.08 9.10 1.36
N TYR A 99 24.54 9.56 0.23
CA TYR A 99 23.10 9.73 0.06
C TYR A 99 22.34 8.42 -0.05
N ASP A 100 22.94 7.36 -0.60
CA ASP A 100 22.36 6.01 -0.53
C ASP A 100 22.17 5.57 0.94
N GLU A 101 23.23 5.69 1.76
CA GLU A 101 23.19 5.33 3.18
C GLU A 101 22.19 6.20 3.96
N SER A 102 22.13 7.49 3.65
CA SER A 102 21.17 8.43 4.27
C SER A 102 19.73 8.09 3.89
N LEU A 103 19.49 7.74 2.63
CA LEU A 103 18.17 7.29 2.17
C LEU A 103 17.78 5.98 2.85
N ASP A 104 18.68 5.01 2.95
CA ASP A 104 18.42 3.73 3.62
C ASP A 104 18.07 3.92 5.11
N GLU A 105 18.80 4.79 5.82
CA GLU A 105 18.50 5.14 7.21
C GLU A 105 17.17 5.87 7.34
N TYR A 106 16.88 6.81 6.44
CA TYR A 106 15.61 7.51 6.42
C TYR A 106 14.42 6.57 6.16
N MET A 107 14.54 5.69 5.16
CA MET A 107 13.56 4.66 4.84
C MET A 107 13.33 3.70 6.01
N SER A 108 14.41 3.28 6.68
CA SER A 108 14.35 2.49 7.91
C SER A 108 13.55 3.21 9.00
N LYS A 109 13.84 4.49 9.23
CA LYS A 109 13.14 5.31 10.22
C LYS A 109 11.64 5.42 9.91
N ILE A 110 11.28 5.89 8.72
CA ILE A 110 9.87 6.13 8.38
C ILE A 110 9.05 4.84 8.32
N SER A 111 9.69 3.69 8.05
CA SER A 111 9.02 2.38 8.07
C SER A 111 8.60 1.93 9.47
N MET A 112 9.24 2.46 10.52
CA MET A 112 8.94 2.16 11.93
C MET A 112 8.04 3.20 12.61
N GLU A 113 7.99 4.42 12.07
CA GLU A 113 7.16 5.49 12.61
C GLU A 113 5.68 5.25 12.31
N HIS A 114 4.80 5.54 13.28
CA HIS A 114 3.36 5.43 13.04
C HIS A 114 2.81 6.69 12.39
N LEU A 115 1.83 6.53 11.51
CA LEU A 115 1.09 7.67 10.95
C LEU A 115 0.18 8.29 12.03
N PRO A 116 0.10 9.63 12.14
CA PRO A 116 -0.85 10.28 13.03
C PRO A 116 -2.29 9.90 12.69
N GLN A 117 -3.10 9.67 13.72
CA GLN A 117 -4.47 9.15 13.57
C GLN A 117 -5.54 10.26 13.45
N ASP A 118 -5.13 11.51 13.63
CA ASP A 118 -5.96 12.72 13.54
C ASP A 118 -6.04 13.31 12.13
N ARG A 119 -5.31 12.73 11.17
CA ARG A 119 -5.31 13.10 9.76
C ARG A 119 -5.38 11.86 8.86
N PRO A 120 -5.70 12.00 7.55
CA PRO A 120 -5.74 10.87 6.64
C PRO A 120 -4.47 10.00 6.70
N LEU A 121 -4.63 8.69 6.62
CA LEU A 121 -3.56 7.73 6.95
C LEU A 121 -2.55 7.52 5.80
N TRP A 122 -1.96 8.61 5.31
CA TRP A 122 -0.90 8.59 4.31
C TRP A 122 0.06 9.78 4.47
N GLU A 123 1.30 9.60 4.04
CA GLU A 123 2.35 10.64 3.98
C GLU A 123 3.14 10.49 2.68
N ILE A 124 3.70 11.60 2.21
CA ILE A 124 4.58 11.66 1.03
C ILE A 124 5.90 12.25 1.47
N HIS A 125 6.99 11.59 1.12
CA HIS A 125 8.34 12.05 1.42
C HIS A 125 9.07 12.34 0.11
N ILE A 126 9.60 13.56 -0.05
CA ILE A 126 10.28 14.01 -1.27
C ILE A 126 11.76 14.19 -0.95
N ILE A 127 12.58 13.24 -1.38
CA ILE A 127 14.03 13.23 -1.17
C ILE A 127 14.70 13.83 -2.41
N LYS A 128 15.25 15.05 -2.26
CA LYS A 128 15.87 15.83 -3.35
C LYS A 128 17.38 15.62 -3.49
N TYR A 129 17.91 14.51 -2.97
CA TYR A 129 19.33 14.21 -2.98
C TYR A 129 19.65 13.06 -3.94
N PRO A 130 20.69 13.18 -4.78
CA PRO A 130 21.01 12.17 -5.78
C PRO A 130 21.64 10.93 -5.13
N THR A 131 21.05 9.77 -5.40
CA THR A 131 21.58 8.44 -5.08
C THR A 131 22.41 7.90 -6.25
N LYS A 132 22.88 6.65 -6.16
CA LYS A 132 23.50 5.99 -7.32
C LYS A 132 22.52 5.72 -8.48
N ASN A 133 21.23 5.56 -8.17
CA ASN A 133 20.22 5.12 -9.15
C ASN A 133 19.30 6.25 -9.61
N ALA A 134 19.17 7.33 -8.83
CA ALA A 134 18.19 8.37 -9.05
C ALA A 134 18.75 9.76 -8.70
N ALA A 135 18.27 10.80 -9.38
CA ALA A 135 18.53 12.19 -9.01
C ALA A 135 17.61 12.67 -7.87
N ALA A 136 16.43 12.07 -7.75
CA ALA A 136 15.48 12.32 -6.66
C ALA A 136 14.58 11.10 -6.44
N THR A 137 14.02 10.98 -5.23
CA THR A 137 13.16 9.86 -4.83
C THR A 137 11.91 10.38 -4.12
N VAL A 138 10.75 9.88 -4.51
CA VAL A 138 9.47 10.11 -3.80
C VAL A 138 9.03 8.82 -3.14
N VAL A 139 8.66 8.91 -1.86
CA VAL A 139 8.18 7.77 -1.08
C VAL A 139 6.78 8.06 -0.59
N PHE A 140 5.83 7.23 -0.99
CA PHE A 140 4.48 7.20 -0.47
C PHE A 140 4.43 6.22 0.70
N LYS A 141 4.07 6.69 1.89
CA LYS A 141 3.79 5.86 3.04
C LYS A 141 2.29 5.81 3.25
N LEU A 142 1.69 4.66 2.96
CA LEU A 142 0.24 4.48 2.92
C LEU A 142 -0.18 3.43 3.96
N HIS A 143 -1.14 3.73 4.84
CA HIS A 143 -1.67 2.70 5.74
C HIS A 143 -2.47 1.66 4.94
N HIS A 144 -2.26 0.36 5.19
CA HIS A 144 -2.88 -0.73 4.43
C HIS A 144 -4.43 -0.76 4.56
N ALA A 145 -4.98 -0.12 5.58
CA ALA A 145 -6.44 0.10 5.71
C ALA A 145 -7.05 0.93 4.56
N LEU A 146 -6.25 1.73 3.85
CA LEU A 146 -6.70 2.51 2.68
C LEU A 146 -7.02 1.59 1.49
N GLY A 147 -6.17 0.59 1.26
CA GLY A 147 -6.29 -0.36 0.17
C GLY A 147 -5.15 -1.38 0.17
N ASP A 148 -5.29 -2.43 -0.64
CA ASP A 148 -4.19 -3.36 -0.91
C ASP A 148 -3.15 -2.74 -1.87
N GLY A 149 -1.97 -3.36 -1.96
CA GLY A 149 -0.88 -2.87 -2.81
C GLY A 149 -1.25 -2.78 -4.29
N TYR A 150 -2.16 -3.61 -4.79
CA TYR A 150 -2.62 -3.55 -6.18
C TYR A 150 -3.47 -2.31 -6.44
N SER A 151 -4.46 -2.08 -5.58
CA SER A 151 -5.39 -0.95 -5.69
C SER A 151 -4.67 0.38 -5.47
N LEU A 152 -3.75 0.43 -4.50
CA LEU A 152 -2.93 1.63 -4.24
C LEU A 152 -1.94 1.91 -5.37
N MET A 153 -1.31 0.89 -5.94
CA MET A 153 -0.48 1.08 -7.14
C MET A 153 -1.32 1.62 -8.31
N GLY A 154 -2.53 1.07 -8.52
CA GLY A 154 -3.46 1.58 -9.52
C GLY A 154 -3.85 3.04 -9.30
N ALA A 155 -4.12 3.44 -8.05
CA ALA A 155 -4.39 4.82 -7.68
C ALA A 155 -3.20 5.74 -7.99
N LEU A 156 -1.99 5.39 -7.56
CA LEU A 156 -0.79 6.19 -7.81
C LEU A 156 -0.49 6.32 -9.31
N LEU A 157 -0.62 5.23 -10.07
CA LEU A 157 -0.43 5.25 -11.53
C LEU A 157 -1.51 6.07 -12.25
N SER A 158 -2.72 6.18 -11.69
CA SER A 158 -3.78 7.01 -12.26
C SER A 158 -3.53 8.52 -12.14
N CYS A 159 -2.63 8.92 -11.23
CA CYS A 159 -2.13 10.30 -11.15
C CYS A 159 -1.11 10.62 -12.25
N LEU A 160 -0.61 9.61 -12.99
CA LEU A 160 0.42 9.80 -13.99
C LEU A 160 -0.21 10.03 -15.37
N GLU A 161 0.44 10.88 -16.14
CA GLU A 161 0.10 11.16 -17.53
C GLU A 161 1.21 10.65 -18.46
N ARG A 162 0.88 10.51 -19.74
CA ARG A 162 1.87 10.12 -20.74
C ARG A 162 2.83 11.25 -21.05
N ALA A 163 4.12 10.96 -21.04
CA ALA A 163 5.18 11.92 -21.38
C ALA A 163 5.09 12.43 -22.83
N ASP A 164 4.58 11.63 -23.77
CA ASP A 164 4.46 12.01 -25.18
C ASP A 164 3.14 12.73 -25.50
N ASN A 165 2.07 12.48 -24.73
CA ASN A 165 0.81 13.20 -24.84
C ASN A 165 0.05 13.23 -23.49
N PRO A 166 0.16 14.34 -22.73
CA PRO A 166 -0.50 14.49 -21.44
C PRO A 166 -2.04 14.36 -21.46
N SER A 167 -2.68 14.60 -22.61
CA SER A 167 -4.15 14.49 -22.73
C SER A 167 -4.66 13.04 -22.71
N LEU A 168 -3.76 12.06 -22.70
CA LEU A 168 -4.08 10.64 -22.68
C LEU A 168 -3.67 10.03 -21.34
N PRO A 169 -4.51 9.14 -20.77
CA PRO A 169 -4.19 8.51 -19.50
C PRO A 169 -2.93 7.65 -19.62
N PHE A 170 -2.26 7.41 -18.49
CA PHE A 170 -1.16 6.46 -18.41
C PHE A 170 -1.56 5.09 -18.97
N THR A 171 -0.70 4.52 -19.81
CA THR A 171 -0.92 3.20 -20.42
C THR A 171 0.23 2.26 -20.09
N LEU A 172 -0.09 1.09 -19.53
CA LEU A 172 0.87 0.00 -19.40
C LEU A 172 0.92 -0.83 -20.69
N PRO A 173 2.06 -1.49 -20.99
CA PRO A 173 2.15 -2.42 -22.10
C PRO A 173 1.08 -3.50 -22.00
N SER A 174 0.26 -3.63 -23.03
CA SER A 174 -0.74 -4.69 -23.10
C SER A 174 -0.05 -6.05 -23.26
N SER A 175 -0.18 -6.93 -22.26
CA SER A 175 0.14 -8.34 -22.44
C SER A 175 -0.89 -8.94 -23.39
N GLN A 176 -0.44 -9.46 -24.54
CA GLN A 176 -1.31 -10.24 -25.43
C GLN A 176 -1.87 -11.44 -24.65
N ARG A 177 -3.11 -11.35 -24.19
CA ARG A 177 -3.80 -12.50 -23.62
C ARG A 177 -4.09 -13.47 -24.78
N PRO A 178 -3.73 -14.76 -24.68
CA PRO A 178 -4.29 -15.74 -25.60
C PRO A 178 -5.82 -15.66 -25.49
N LYS A 179 -6.51 -15.58 -26.62
CA LYS A 179 -7.98 -15.57 -26.67
C LYS A 179 -8.49 -16.74 -25.85
N SER A 180 -9.19 -16.47 -24.75
CA SER A 180 -9.90 -17.49 -24.02
C SER A 180 -10.96 -18.07 -24.95
N VAL A 181 -10.74 -19.29 -25.44
CA VAL A 181 -11.78 -20.08 -26.08
C VAL A 181 -12.64 -20.60 -24.94
N PHE A 182 -13.56 -19.75 -24.46
CA PHE A 182 -14.57 -20.15 -23.49
C PHE A 182 -15.52 -21.12 -24.19
N ASN A 183 -15.22 -22.42 -24.11
CA ASN A 183 -16.08 -23.46 -24.64
C ASN A 183 -17.26 -23.66 -23.67
N THR A 184 -18.35 -22.95 -23.93
CA THR A 184 -19.60 -22.91 -23.14
C THR A 184 -20.37 -24.24 -23.06
N LYS A 185 -19.79 -25.37 -23.52
CA LYS A 185 -20.47 -26.68 -23.56
C LYS A 185 -20.25 -27.59 -22.34
N ALA A 186 -19.53 -27.15 -21.30
CA ALA A 186 -19.15 -28.03 -20.18
C ALA A 186 -19.81 -27.73 -18.80
N ILE A 187 -20.86 -26.90 -18.73
CA ILE A 187 -21.40 -26.44 -17.43
C ILE A 187 -22.52 -27.35 -16.84
N ILE A 188 -23.09 -28.32 -17.57
CA ILE A 188 -24.33 -29.02 -17.10
C ILE A 188 -24.08 -30.43 -16.48
N LYS A 189 -22.91 -30.77 -15.93
CA LYS A 189 -22.70 -32.12 -15.32
C LYS A 189 -21.97 -32.19 -13.97
N ARG A 190 -21.88 -31.12 -13.18
CA ARG A 190 -21.28 -31.17 -11.83
C ARG A 190 -22.22 -30.62 -10.75
N PHE A 191 -23.07 -31.49 -10.22
CA PHE A 191 -23.86 -31.22 -9.02
C PHE A 191 -24.03 -32.51 -8.20
N PRO A 192 -22.94 -33.00 -7.58
CA PRO A 192 -22.96 -33.15 -6.11
C PRO A 192 -21.62 -32.86 -5.39
N SER A 193 -20.53 -32.54 -6.10
CA SER A 193 -19.17 -32.41 -5.48
C SER A 193 -18.81 -31.01 -4.98
N THR A 194 -19.57 -29.98 -5.35
CA THR A 194 -19.29 -28.59 -4.96
C THR A 194 -19.69 -28.32 -3.51
N PHE A 195 -20.78 -28.90 -3.02
CA PHE A 195 -21.26 -28.71 -1.64
C PHE A 195 -20.32 -29.31 -0.58
N SER A 196 -19.74 -30.49 -0.82
CA SER A 196 -18.77 -31.09 0.11
C SER A 196 -17.42 -30.37 0.13
N SER A 197 -17.11 -29.62 -0.93
CA SER A 197 -15.91 -28.82 -1.04
C SER A 197 -16.09 -27.49 -0.30
N THR A 198 -17.24 -26.83 -0.45
CA THR A 198 -17.56 -25.61 0.31
C THR A 198 -17.65 -25.86 1.81
N LEU A 199 -18.25 -26.99 2.23
CA LEU A 199 -18.30 -27.36 3.66
C LEU A 199 -16.92 -27.65 4.23
N ARG A 200 -16.02 -28.30 3.48
CA ARG A 200 -14.63 -28.51 3.91
C ARG A 200 -13.90 -27.19 4.06
N SER A 201 -14.00 -26.28 3.10
CA SER A 201 -13.40 -24.95 3.24
C SER A 201 -13.96 -24.17 4.44
N MET A 202 -15.25 -24.28 4.73
CA MET A 202 -15.86 -23.68 5.93
C MET A 202 -15.35 -24.32 7.23
N MET A 203 -15.20 -25.64 7.26
CA MET A 203 -14.62 -26.35 8.41
C MET A 203 -13.14 -26.00 8.59
N ASP A 204 -12.36 -25.94 7.51
CA ASP A 204 -10.95 -25.57 7.53
C ASP A 204 -10.79 -24.12 8.00
N PHE A 205 -11.64 -23.22 7.54
CA PHE A 205 -11.71 -21.84 8.03
C PHE A 205 -12.04 -21.81 9.53
N GLY A 206 -13.10 -22.50 9.96
CA GLY A 206 -13.49 -22.58 11.37
C GLY A 206 -12.38 -23.17 12.26
N TRP A 207 -11.73 -24.23 11.79
CA TRP A 207 -10.58 -24.85 12.46
C TRP A 207 -9.39 -23.91 12.55
N SER A 208 -9.13 -23.12 11.49
CA SER A 208 -8.08 -22.10 11.50
C SER A 208 -8.37 -20.98 12.50
N ILE A 209 -9.63 -20.57 12.66
CA ILE A 209 -10.02 -19.57 13.67
C ILE A 209 -9.84 -20.13 15.09
N VAL A 210 -10.23 -21.39 15.33
CA VAL A 210 -10.02 -22.04 16.63
C VAL A 210 -8.53 -22.17 16.95
N LYS A 211 -7.70 -22.60 15.98
CA LYS A 211 -6.25 -22.65 16.15
C LYS A 211 -5.65 -21.29 16.47
N SER A 212 -6.00 -20.26 15.68
CA SER A 212 -5.48 -18.91 15.86
C SER A 212 -5.87 -18.25 17.20
N SER A 213 -6.93 -18.72 17.87
CA SER A 213 -7.42 -18.12 19.12
C SER A 213 -7.08 -18.91 20.37
N MET A 214 -6.93 -20.24 20.26
CA MET A 214 -6.81 -21.14 21.42
C MET A 214 -5.51 -21.93 21.48
N ILE A 215 -4.72 -21.94 20.39
CA ILE A 215 -3.47 -22.69 20.31
C ILE A 215 -2.34 -21.71 20.03
N GLU A 216 -1.35 -21.73 20.89
CA GLU A 216 -0.13 -20.96 20.67
C GLU A 216 0.61 -21.52 19.46
N ASP A 217 1.11 -20.65 18.58
CA ASP A 217 1.83 -21.07 17.38
C ASP A 217 3.04 -21.94 17.73
N ASP A 218 3.40 -22.89 16.87
CA ASP A 218 4.61 -23.67 17.08
C ASP A 218 5.87 -22.78 17.05
N LEU A 219 6.90 -23.18 17.79
CA LEU A 219 8.21 -22.52 17.75
C LEU A 219 8.87 -22.83 16.39
N THR A 220 8.79 -21.87 15.47
CA THR A 220 9.49 -21.94 14.18
C THR A 220 10.76 -21.08 14.21
N PRO A 221 11.77 -21.35 13.36
CA PRO A 221 12.96 -20.50 13.22
C PRO A 221 12.65 -19.03 12.86
N ILE A 222 11.44 -18.77 12.36
CA ILE A 222 10.96 -17.45 11.93
C ILE A 222 10.20 -16.73 13.07
N ARG A 223 9.72 -17.47 14.09
CA ARG A 223 8.99 -16.89 15.23
C ARG A 223 9.97 -16.16 16.16
N SER A 224 9.75 -14.86 16.36
CA SER A 224 10.56 -14.08 17.32
C SER A 224 10.30 -14.57 18.75
N ARG A 225 11.35 -15.08 19.39
CA ARG A 225 11.30 -15.67 20.74
C ARG A 225 11.29 -14.62 21.88
N ALA A 226 11.52 -13.35 21.56
CA ALA A 226 11.63 -12.27 22.54
C ALA A 226 10.27 -11.60 22.78
N ASP A 227 10.06 -11.12 24.01
CA ASP A 227 9.04 -10.12 24.35
C ASP A 227 9.42 -8.81 23.65
N ASP A 228 9.29 -8.75 22.32
CA ASP A 228 9.78 -7.67 21.48
C ASP A 228 8.85 -6.44 21.63
N VAL A 229 9.00 -5.72 22.76
CA VAL A 229 8.38 -4.40 23.01
C VAL A 229 9.01 -3.32 22.12
N LYS A 230 10.11 -3.62 21.41
CA LYS A 230 10.80 -2.70 20.51
C LYS A 230 10.91 -3.33 19.12
N LEU A 231 10.25 -2.69 18.14
CA LEU A 231 10.47 -2.95 16.72
C LEU A 231 11.98 -2.95 16.46
N ARG A 232 12.50 -4.08 15.95
CA ARG A 232 13.89 -4.18 15.49
C ARG A 232 14.05 -3.27 14.28
N LYS A 233 15.23 -2.65 14.14
CA LYS A 233 15.58 -1.81 12.98
C LYS A 233 15.21 -2.55 11.69
N ILE A 234 14.34 -1.95 10.88
CA ILE A 234 13.97 -2.48 9.57
C ILE A 234 15.09 -2.12 8.59
N THR A 235 15.73 -3.12 7.99
CA THR A 235 16.68 -2.88 6.90
C THR A 235 15.98 -3.15 5.59
N ILE A 236 15.98 -2.16 4.69
CA ILE A 236 15.46 -2.31 3.33
C ILE A 236 16.62 -2.73 2.43
N SER A 237 16.37 -3.64 1.49
CA SER A 237 17.35 -4.04 0.49
C SER A 237 16.64 -4.23 -0.84
N SER A 238 17.18 -3.64 -1.90
CA SER A 238 16.65 -3.75 -3.24
C SER A 238 17.36 -4.84 -4.03
N VAL A 239 16.58 -5.66 -4.75
CA VAL A 239 17.11 -6.60 -5.74
C VAL A 239 16.44 -6.30 -7.08
N SER A 240 17.25 -6.02 -8.10
CA SER A 240 16.75 -5.69 -9.43
C SER A 240 16.70 -6.93 -10.31
N PHE A 241 15.55 -7.14 -10.95
CA PHE A 241 15.37 -8.21 -11.93
C PHE A 241 15.13 -7.58 -13.30
N THR A 242 15.81 -8.10 -14.33
CA THR A 242 15.52 -7.71 -15.70
C THR A 242 14.19 -8.31 -16.16
N MET A 243 13.52 -7.64 -17.11
CA MET A 243 12.29 -8.18 -17.71
C MET A 243 12.53 -9.55 -18.38
N GLU A 244 13.76 -9.81 -18.85
CA GLU A 244 14.18 -11.10 -19.42
C GLU A 244 14.14 -12.21 -18.38
N HIS A 245 14.70 -11.97 -17.17
CA HIS A 245 14.61 -12.93 -16.07
C HIS A 245 13.16 -13.23 -15.68
N ILE A 246 12.28 -12.21 -15.65
CA ILE A 246 10.85 -12.41 -15.34
C ILE A 246 10.18 -13.28 -16.43
N LYS A 247 10.48 -13.03 -17.71
CA LYS A 247 9.96 -13.84 -18.83
C LYS A 247 10.45 -15.29 -18.78
N GLU A 248 11.70 -15.50 -18.40
CA GLU A 248 12.27 -16.85 -18.23
C GLU A 248 11.61 -17.61 -17.07
N VAL A 249 11.40 -16.96 -15.93
CA VAL A 249 10.66 -17.57 -14.82
C VAL A 249 9.24 -17.92 -15.26
N LYS A 250 8.55 -17.01 -15.95
CA LYS A 250 7.21 -17.26 -16.49
C LYS A 250 7.20 -18.47 -17.44
N SER A 251 8.17 -18.58 -18.35
CA SER A 251 8.23 -19.69 -19.31
C SER A 251 8.50 -21.04 -18.63
N ARG A 252 9.32 -21.05 -17.57
CA ARG A 252 9.61 -22.25 -16.78
C ARG A 252 8.41 -22.71 -15.93
N LEU A 253 7.56 -21.80 -15.50
CA LEU A 253 6.38 -22.11 -14.67
C LEU A 253 5.13 -22.53 -15.46
N ASP A 254 5.17 -22.49 -16.80
CA ASP A 254 4.04 -22.78 -17.72
C ASP A 254 2.73 -22.03 -17.36
N VAL A 255 2.84 -20.86 -16.72
CA VAL A 255 1.70 -20.01 -16.39
C VAL A 255 1.36 -19.17 -17.62
N LYS A 256 0.25 -19.50 -18.28
CA LYS A 256 -0.24 -18.77 -19.47
C LYS A 256 -0.74 -17.37 -19.11
#